data_AF-I2JGL7-F1
#
_entry.id   AF-I2JGL7-F1
#
_cell.length_a   1.000
_cell.length_b   1.000
_cell.length_c   1.000
_cell.angle_alpha   90.00
_cell.angle_beta   90.00
_cell.angle_gamma   90.00
#
_symmetry.space_group_name_H-M   'P 1'
#
loop_
_entity.id
_entity.type
_entity.pdbx_description
1 polymer ?
#
loop_
_entity_poly.entity_id
_entity_poly.type
_entity_poly.pdbx_seq_one_letter_code
_entity_poly.pdbx_strand_id
1 'polypeptide(L)'
;MFKRILLAAFMAVGLSVQVSAEQKGPYEVVADTTQELVKVIEGARSYVDKDPERFTGEVRRIMDEVVDFQSFARGIMGKYGSRGYYESLKTDAERAKFRDRVMRFTNNFKDGLINTYAKGLLGFNGNRIEVLPLADDADLSGSVGVRQNIYGERAKPYQVMYTLRQGSDGSWKLRNVVIEGLNLGRIYQNQFDAAVKQYNGDIDKVIANWTVAPQAVMEEQATK
;
A
#
# COMPACT_ATOMS: atom_id res chain seq x y z
N MET A 1 61.92 44.81 25.62
CA MET A 1 61.25 44.00 26.66
C MET A 1 59.82 43.71 26.20
N PHE A 2 59.45 42.43 26.15
CA PHE A 2 58.24 41.89 25.54
C PHE A 2 56.93 42.39 26.21
N LYS A 3 55.94 42.80 25.41
CA LYS A 3 54.53 42.92 25.82
C LYS A 3 53.75 41.71 25.28
N ARG A 4 53.13 40.97 26.20
CA ARG A 4 52.28 39.79 25.96
C ARG A 4 50.94 40.22 25.37
N ILE A 5 50.51 39.59 24.28
CA ILE A 5 49.13 39.67 23.76
C ILE A 5 48.48 38.32 24.04
N LEU A 6 47.48 38.31 24.91
CA LEU A 6 46.59 37.17 25.16
C LEU A 6 45.51 37.17 24.08
N LEU A 7 45.48 36.13 23.25
CA LEU A 7 44.41 35.88 22.28
C LEU A 7 43.44 34.87 22.92
N ALA A 8 42.25 35.34 23.28
CA ALA A 8 41.16 34.48 23.74
C ALA A 8 40.47 33.86 22.51
N ALA A 9 40.53 32.53 22.38
CA ALA A 9 39.81 31.79 21.36
C ALA A 9 38.37 31.52 21.83
N PHE A 10 37.39 32.12 21.16
CA PHE A 10 35.97 31.86 21.36
C PHE A 10 35.58 30.67 20.47
N MET A 11 35.44 29.48 21.07
CA MET A 11 35.01 28.27 20.37
C MET A 11 33.47 28.22 20.38
N ALA A 12 32.85 28.60 19.27
CA ALA A 12 31.41 28.45 19.07
C ALA A 12 31.09 26.99 18.77
N VAL A 13 30.51 26.27 19.74
CA VAL A 13 29.95 24.93 19.53
C VAL A 13 28.57 25.09 18.91
N GLY A 14 28.45 24.77 17.62
CA GLY A 14 27.16 24.69 16.94
C GLY A 14 26.40 23.44 17.37
N LEU A 15 25.41 23.62 18.25
CA LEU A 15 24.42 22.58 18.54
C LEU A 15 23.52 22.39 17.30
N SER A 16 23.77 21.31 16.57
CA SER A 16 22.86 20.87 15.50
C SER A 16 21.65 20.24 16.16
N VAL A 17 20.52 20.94 16.20
CA VAL A 17 19.24 20.34 16.59
C VAL A 17 18.85 19.37 15.49
N GLN A 18 19.03 18.07 15.74
CA GLN A 18 18.44 17.03 14.92
C GLN A 18 16.93 17.06 15.17
N VAL A 19 16.18 17.63 14.25
CA VAL A 19 14.73 17.46 14.19
C VAL A 19 14.49 16.00 13.85
N SER A 20 14.17 15.18 14.86
CA SER A 20 13.66 13.84 14.63
C SER A 20 12.29 13.99 13.99
N ALA A 21 12.17 13.63 12.71
CA ALA A 21 10.86 13.56 12.07
C ALA A 21 10.02 12.57 12.88
N GLU A 22 8.91 13.05 13.45
CA GLU A 22 7.98 12.20 14.18
C GLU A 22 7.48 11.10 13.24
N GLN A 23 7.70 9.85 13.62
CA GLN A 23 7.39 8.72 12.77
C GLN A 23 5.87 8.56 12.71
N LYS A 24 5.30 8.75 11.52
CA LYS A 24 3.84 8.74 11.30
C LYS A 24 3.22 7.45 11.85
N GLY A 25 2.16 7.60 12.63
CA GLY A 25 1.34 6.48 13.07
C GLY A 25 0.45 5.94 11.94
N PRO A 26 -0.28 4.85 12.20
CA PRO A 26 -1.12 4.20 11.19
C PRO A 26 -2.28 5.10 10.72
N TYR A 27 -2.82 5.93 11.60
CA TYR A 27 -3.85 6.91 11.23
C TYR A 27 -3.27 7.95 10.25
N GLU A 28 -2.14 8.54 10.59
CA GLU A 28 -1.47 9.58 9.80
C GLU A 28 -1.08 9.06 8.43
N VAL A 29 -0.59 7.81 8.33
CA VAL A 29 -0.29 7.18 7.04
C VAL A 29 -1.53 7.16 6.14
N VAL A 30 -2.69 6.74 6.64
CA VAL A 30 -3.92 6.70 5.81
C VAL A 30 -4.44 8.11 5.51
N ALA A 31 -4.46 9.01 6.51
CA ALA A 31 -4.95 10.37 6.36
C ALA A 31 -4.13 11.17 5.34
N ASP A 32 -2.80 11.12 5.44
CA ASP A 32 -1.90 11.85 4.55
C ASP A 32 -1.95 11.29 3.12
N THR A 33 -1.95 9.97 2.98
CA THR A 33 -2.09 9.30 1.67
C THR A 33 -3.39 9.71 0.99
N THR A 34 -4.48 9.77 1.76
CA THR A 34 -5.80 10.18 1.24
C THR A 34 -5.75 11.62 0.73
N GLN A 35 -5.16 12.54 1.50
CA GLN A 35 -5.01 13.93 1.08
C GLN A 35 -4.13 14.07 -0.16
N GLU A 36 -3.04 13.30 -0.26
CA GLU A 36 -2.16 13.32 -1.43
C GLU A 36 -2.87 12.79 -2.68
N LEU A 37 -3.61 11.68 -2.56
CA LEU A 37 -4.41 11.14 -3.66
C LEU A 37 -5.49 12.12 -4.13
N VAL A 38 -6.18 12.80 -3.22
CA VAL A 38 -7.17 13.84 -3.59
C VAL A 38 -6.52 14.95 -4.41
N LYS A 39 -5.35 15.45 -4.01
CA LYS A 39 -4.60 16.47 -4.76
C LYS A 39 -4.21 15.98 -6.15
N VAL A 40 -3.72 14.73 -6.26
CA VAL A 40 -3.40 14.11 -7.55
C VAL A 40 -4.63 14.01 -8.44
N ILE A 41 -5.77 13.56 -7.90
CA ILE A 41 -7.03 13.46 -8.63
C ILE A 41 -7.49 14.83 -9.15
N GLU A 42 -7.47 15.86 -8.29
CA GLU A 42 -7.87 17.23 -8.66
C GLU A 42 -6.97 17.80 -9.76
N GLY A 43 -5.64 17.63 -9.64
CA GLY A 43 -4.69 18.07 -10.65
C GLY A 43 -4.83 17.32 -11.98
N ALA A 44 -5.11 16.02 -11.92
CA ALA A 44 -5.25 15.14 -13.08
C ALA A 44 -6.36 15.57 -14.03
N ARG A 45 -7.43 16.23 -13.54
CA ARG A 45 -8.54 16.73 -14.37
C ARG A 45 -8.07 17.60 -15.54
N SER A 46 -6.94 18.29 -15.41
CA SER A 46 -6.39 19.16 -16.45
C SER A 46 -5.64 18.43 -17.57
N TYR A 47 -5.16 17.20 -17.32
CA TYR A 47 -4.22 16.51 -18.20
C TYR A 47 -4.58 15.05 -18.51
N VAL A 48 -5.44 14.39 -17.73
CA VAL A 48 -5.64 12.93 -17.77
C VAL A 48 -6.20 12.41 -19.11
N ASP A 49 -6.98 13.24 -19.82
CA ASP A 49 -7.49 12.88 -21.17
C ASP A 49 -6.37 12.80 -22.21
N LYS A 50 -5.26 13.51 -21.99
CA LYS A 50 -4.10 13.55 -22.90
C LYS A 50 -2.96 12.66 -22.42
N ASP A 51 -2.79 12.54 -21.11
CA ASP A 51 -1.70 11.80 -20.46
C ASP A 51 -2.22 11.00 -19.25
N PRO A 52 -2.96 9.90 -19.51
CA PRO A 52 -3.46 9.03 -18.44
C PRO A 52 -2.34 8.23 -17.75
N GLU A 53 -1.19 8.06 -18.41
CA GLU A 53 -0.04 7.35 -17.85
C GLU A 53 0.62 8.16 -16.75
N ARG A 54 0.72 9.49 -16.90
CA ARG A 54 1.17 10.37 -15.82
C ARG A 54 0.34 10.21 -14.55
N PHE A 55 -0.99 10.25 -14.66
CA PHE A 55 -1.88 10.08 -13.50
C PHE A 55 -1.67 8.72 -12.82
N THR A 56 -1.64 7.65 -13.64
CA THR A 56 -1.38 6.29 -13.16
C THR A 56 -0.01 6.19 -12.47
N GLY A 57 1.01 6.87 -12.99
CA GLY A 57 2.36 6.96 -12.42
C GLY A 57 2.40 7.72 -11.08
N GLU A 58 1.65 8.80 -10.96
CA GLU A 58 1.52 9.56 -9.69
C GLU A 58 0.86 8.69 -8.61
N VAL A 59 -0.26 8.01 -8.93
CA VAL A 59 -0.91 7.05 -8.01
C VAL A 59 0.05 5.94 -7.61
N ARG A 60 0.78 5.37 -8.57
CA ARG A 60 1.77 4.31 -8.33
C ARG A 60 2.85 4.73 -7.33
N ARG A 61 3.41 5.93 -7.49
CA ARG A 61 4.44 6.46 -6.59
C ARG A 61 3.91 6.56 -5.16
N ILE A 62 2.70 7.10 -4.97
CA ILE A 62 2.08 7.22 -3.65
C ILE A 62 1.89 5.83 -3.03
N MET A 63 1.37 4.87 -3.81
CA MET A 63 1.14 3.52 -3.31
C MET A 63 2.43 2.79 -2.94
N ASP A 64 3.54 3.01 -3.65
CA ASP A 64 4.85 2.44 -3.30
C ASP A 64 5.36 2.90 -1.93
N GLU A 65 5.00 4.10 -1.52
CA GLU A 65 5.43 4.66 -0.25
C GLU A 65 4.66 4.08 0.95
N VAL A 66 3.47 3.50 0.74
CA VAL A 66 2.56 3.14 1.85
C VAL A 66 2.12 1.69 1.84
N VAL A 67 2.25 0.97 0.73
CA VAL A 67 1.87 -0.44 0.61
C VAL A 67 3.10 -1.34 0.62
N ASP A 68 3.09 -2.37 1.47
CA ASP A 68 4.07 -3.47 1.38
C ASP A 68 3.57 -4.49 0.35
N PHE A 69 3.73 -4.16 -0.93
CA PHE A 69 3.25 -4.98 -2.05
C PHE A 69 3.85 -6.40 -2.03
N GLN A 70 5.08 -6.57 -1.55
CA GLN A 70 5.71 -7.88 -1.46
C GLN A 70 5.03 -8.75 -0.41
N SER A 71 4.77 -8.22 0.79
CA SER A 71 3.99 -8.94 1.80
C SER A 71 2.57 -9.22 1.32
N PHE A 72 1.95 -8.28 0.63
CA PHE A 72 0.59 -8.44 0.10
C PHE A 72 0.52 -9.57 -0.94
N ALA A 73 1.45 -9.56 -1.90
CA ALA A 73 1.60 -10.60 -2.90
C ALA A 73 1.82 -11.98 -2.26
N ARG A 74 2.69 -12.08 -1.24
CA ARG A 74 2.90 -13.33 -0.50
C ARG A 74 1.65 -13.82 0.22
N GLY A 75 0.85 -12.90 0.77
CA GLY A 75 -0.45 -13.20 1.38
C GLY A 75 -1.42 -13.80 0.37
N ILE A 76 -1.51 -13.20 -0.81
CA ILE A 76 -2.34 -13.68 -1.92
C ILE A 76 -1.87 -15.05 -2.43
N MET A 77 -0.55 -15.26 -2.54
CA MET A 77 0.01 -16.57 -2.93
C MET A 77 -0.23 -17.66 -1.87
N GLY A 78 -0.73 -17.30 -0.68
CA GLY A 78 -1.08 -18.23 0.38
C GLY A 78 0.07 -19.16 0.76
N LYS A 79 -0.18 -20.47 0.72
CA LYS A 79 0.86 -21.47 1.05
C LYS A 79 2.09 -21.33 0.16
N TYR A 80 1.94 -20.98 -1.12
CA TYR A 80 3.03 -20.87 -2.10
C TYR A 80 3.87 -19.60 -1.93
N GLY A 81 3.38 -18.59 -1.18
CA GLY A 81 4.14 -17.41 -0.77
C GLY A 81 4.62 -17.47 0.67
N SER A 82 4.32 -18.54 1.40
CA SER A 82 4.58 -18.63 2.85
C SER A 82 6.07 -18.82 3.18
N ARG A 83 6.43 -18.48 4.41
CA ARG A 83 7.77 -18.77 4.96
C ARG A 83 8.04 -20.27 5.01
N GLY A 84 7.06 -21.07 5.45
CA GLY A 84 7.21 -22.52 5.51
C GLY A 84 7.44 -23.18 4.14
N TYR A 85 6.80 -22.69 3.07
CA TYR A 85 7.08 -23.18 1.72
C TYR A 85 8.53 -22.88 1.31
N TYR A 86 8.99 -21.65 1.54
CA TYR A 86 10.38 -21.27 1.29
C TYR A 86 11.40 -22.15 2.05
N GLU A 87 11.15 -22.39 3.34
CA GLU A 87 12.02 -23.21 4.19
C GLU A 87 11.99 -24.70 3.82
N SER A 88 10.95 -25.17 3.12
CA SER A 88 10.88 -26.57 2.68
C SER A 88 11.78 -26.88 1.47
N LEU A 89 12.17 -25.85 0.70
CA LEU A 89 13.01 -25.96 -0.50
C LEU A 89 14.45 -26.37 -0.15
N LYS A 90 15.02 -27.33 -0.90
CA LYS A 90 16.28 -27.98 -0.54
C LYS A 90 17.49 -27.27 -1.13
N THR A 91 17.35 -26.75 -2.34
CA THR A 91 18.45 -26.17 -3.11
C THR A 91 18.38 -24.65 -3.17
N ASP A 92 19.53 -24.00 -3.36
CA ASP A 92 19.59 -22.55 -3.60
C ASP A 92 18.87 -22.14 -4.89
N ALA A 93 18.90 -23.00 -5.91
CA ALA A 93 18.20 -22.78 -7.18
C ALA A 93 16.68 -22.73 -6.97
N GLU A 94 16.11 -23.62 -6.15
CA GLU A 94 14.67 -23.59 -5.82
C GLU A 94 14.32 -22.33 -5.02
N ARG A 95 15.13 -21.96 -4.03
CA ARG A 95 14.94 -20.73 -3.24
C ARG A 95 15.03 -19.48 -4.11
N ALA A 96 15.94 -19.45 -5.09
CA ALA A 96 16.06 -18.37 -6.07
C ALA A 96 14.80 -18.28 -6.95
N LYS A 97 14.31 -19.41 -7.47
CA LYS A 97 13.06 -19.46 -8.25
C LYS A 97 11.85 -19.00 -7.44
N PHE A 98 11.77 -19.34 -6.16
CA PHE A 98 10.72 -18.82 -5.29
C PHE A 98 10.76 -17.29 -5.19
N ARG A 99 11.95 -16.71 -4.93
CA ARG A 99 12.10 -15.25 -4.83
C ARG A 99 11.73 -14.56 -6.13
N ASP A 100 12.17 -15.10 -7.26
CA ASP A 100 11.80 -14.62 -8.59
C ASP A 100 10.28 -14.64 -8.81
N ARG A 101 9.61 -15.76 -8.50
CA ARG A 101 8.15 -15.89 -8.60
C ARG A 101 7.42 -14.85 -7.75
N VAL A 102 7.84 -14.67 -6.50
CA VAL A 102 7.26 -13.65 -5.62
C VAL A 102 7.42 -12.26 -6.25
N MET A 103 8.62 -11.90 -6.73
CA MET A 103 8.87 -10.58 -7.32
C MET A 103 8.06 -10.35 -8.61
N ARG A 104 8.04 -11.33 -9.52
CA ARG A 104 7.23 -11.23 -10.75
C ARG A 104 5.74 -11.10 -10.43
N PHE A 105 5.25 -11.90 -9.48
CA PHE A 105 3.87 -11.82 -9.05
C PHE A 105 3.56 -10.47 -8.39
N THR A 106 4.44 -9.96 -7.52
CA THR A 106 4.31 -8.64 -6.90
C THR A 106 4.17 -7.54 -7.95
N ASN A 107 5.03 -7.54 -8.97
CA ASN A 107 4.98 -6.54 -10.05
C ASN A 107 3.69 -6.65 -10.85
N ASN A 108 3.35 -7.84 -11.35
CA ASN A 108 2.12 -8.08 -12.13
C ASN A 108 0.87 -7.70 -11.34
N PHE A 109 0.82 -8.06 -10.06
CA PHE A 109 -0.32 -7.77 -9.19
C PHE A 109 -0.45 -6.27 -8.90
N LYS A 110 0.66 -5.61 -8.56
CA LYS A 110 0.71 -4.15 -8.34
C LYS A 110 0.25 -3.40 -9.59
N ASP A 111 0.81 -3.76 -10.75
CA ASP A 111 0.45 -3.15 -12.03
C ASP A 111 -1.03 -3.36 -12.35
N GLY A 112 -1.51 -4.58 -12.17
CA GLY A 112 -2.92 -4.92 -12.35
C GLY A 112 -3.83 -4.09 -11.44
N LEU A 113 -3.56 -4.00 -10.13
CA LEU A 113 -4.36 -3.19 -9.21
C LEU A 113 -4.42 -1.72 -9.64
N ILE A 114 -3.26 -1.10 -9.88
CA ILE A 114 -3.20 0.32 -10.20
C ILE A 114 -3.89 0.58 -11.53
N ASN A 115 -3.60 -0.19 -12.57
CA ASN A 115 -4.20 0.02 -13.89
C ASN A 115 -5.71 -0.23 -13.91
N THR A 116 -6.19 -1.20 -13.13
CA THR A 116 -7.62 -1.53 -13.04
C THR A 116 -8.40 -0.48 -12.24
N TYR A 117 -7.84 0.03 -11.14
CA TYR A 117 -8.62 0.85 -10.19
C TYR A 117 -8.28 2.34 -10.19
N ALA A 118 -7.10 2.77 -10.66
CA ALA A 118 -6.71 4.19 -10.61
C ALA A 118 -7.70 5.08 -11.36
N LYS A 119 -8.18 4.67 -12.53
CA LYS A 119 -9.18 5.43 -13.31
C LYS A 119 -10.48 5.66 -12.53
N GLY A 120 -10.88 4.71 -11.68
CA GLY A 120 -12.07 4.86 -10.84
C GLY A 120 -11.95 6.04 -9.85
N LEU A 121 -10.73 6.40 -9.45
CA LEU A 121 -10.47 7.54 -8.58
C LEU A 121 -10.84 8.88 -9.23
N LEU A 122 -10.83 8.98 -10.58
CA LEU A 122 -11.22 10.20 -11.29
C LEU A 122 -12.71 10.52 -11.17
N GLY A 123 -13.52 9.50 -10.82
CA GLY A 123 -14.92 9.69 -10.47
C GLY A 123 -15.13 10.49 -9.18
N PHE A 124 -14.09 10.66 -8.36
CA PHE A 124 -14.16 11.48 -7.14
C PHE A 124 -14.33 12.96 -7.49
N ASN A 125 -15.51 13.51 -7.22
CA ASN A 125 -15.94 14.86 -7.57
C ASN A 125 -15.96 15.83 -6.38
N GLY A 126 -15.06 15.66 -5.40
CA GLY A 126 -14.97 16.52 -4.22
C GLY A 126 -15.87 16.07 -3.06
N ASN A 127 -16.35 14.83 -3.10
CA ASN A 127 -17.10 14.26 -1.99
C ASN A 127 -16.29 14.30 -0.68
N ARG A 128 -16.97 14.43 0.46
CA ARG A 128 -16.31 14.36 1.77
C ARG A 128 -15.65 12.99 1.96
N ILE A 129 -14.38 12.97 2.36
CA ILE A 129 -13.68 11.77 2.82
C ILE A 129 -13.26 11.99 4.27
N GLU A 130 -13.52 11.02 5.13
CA GLU A 130 -13.12 11.05 6.53
C GLU A 130 -12.31 9.84 6.89
N VAL A 131 -11.09 10.05 7.38
CA VAL A 131 -10.34 9.01 8.07
C VAL A 131 -10.67 9.12 9.55
N LEU A 132 -11.19 8.03 10.13
CA LEU A 132 -11.64 8.01 11.52
C LEU A 132 -10.44 7.81 12.45
N PRO A 133 -10.35 8.57 13.56
CA PRO A 133 -9.28 8.39 14.53
C PRO A 133 -9.33 7.01 15.15
N LEU A 134 -8.18 6.55 15.62
CA LEU A 134 -8.08 5.36 16.44
C LEU A 134 -8.67 5.64 17.83
N ALA A 135 -9.01 4.57 18.55
CA ALA A 135 -9.32 4.69 19.96
C ALA A 135 -8.05 5.09 20.74
N ASP A 136 -8.20 5.85 21.81
CA ASP A 136 -7.09 6.34 22.63
C ASP A 136 -6.25 5.19 23.24
N ASP A 137 -6.87 4.02 23.42
CA ASP A 137 -6.28 2.79 23.97
C ASP A 137 -5.93 1.75 22.89
N ALA A 138 -5.84 2.15 21.62
CA ALA A 138 -5.54 1.22 20.53
C ALA A 138 -4.18 0.53 20.71
N ASP A 139 -4.17 -0.81 20.64
CA ASP A 139 -2.95 -1.61 20.65
C ASP A 139 -2.18 -1.46 19.32
N LEU A 140 -1.03 -0.79 19.38
CA LEU A 140 -0.15 -0.56 18.23
C LEU A 140 0.96 -1.61 18.08
N SER A 141 1.02 -2.63 18.96
CA SER A 141 2.06 -3.67 18.90
C SER A 141 1.88 -4.65 17.73
N GLY A 142 0.67 -4.71 17.17
CA GLY A 142 0.25 -5.67 16.17
C GLY A 142 -0.19 -5.06 14.84
N SER A 143 -1.26 -5.63 14.28
CA SER A 143 -1.93 -5.07 13.11
C SER A 143 -3.04 -4.13 13.56
N VAL A 144 -3.09 -2.94 12.95
CA VAL A 144 -4.02 -1.87 13.34
C VAL A 144 -5.01 -1.62 12.22
N GLY A 145 -6.29 -1.52 12.58
CA GLY A 145 -7.38 -1.20 11.67
C GLY A 145 -7.65 0.30 11.63
N VAL A 146 -7.51 0.93 10.46
CA VAL A 146 -7.89 2.34 10.25
C VAL A 146 -9.11 2.39 9.34
N ARG A 147 -10.15 3.09 9.78
CA ARG A 147 -11.41 3.22 9.03
C ARG A 147 -11.43 4.53 8.26
N GLN A 148 -12.00 4.47 7.06
CA GLN A 148 -12.30 5.63 6.24
C GLN A 148 -13.75 5.55 5.75
N ASN A 149 -14.42 6.69 5.78
CA ASN A 149 -15.74 6.90 5.20
C ASN A 149 -15.61 7.81 3.97
N ILE A 150 -16.14 7.35 2.84
CA ILE A 150 -16.24 8.13 1.60
C ILE A 150 -17.71 8.44 1.38
N TYR A 151 -18.07 9.71 1.51
CA TYR A 151 -19.44 10.17 1.32
C TYR A 151 -19.73 10.33 -0.18
N GLY A 152 -21.00 10.38 -0.54
CA GLY A 152 -21.44 10.55 -1.91
C GLY A 152 -22.94 10.86 -1.92
N GLU A 153 -23.62 10.52 -3.01
CA GLU A 153 -25.07 10.78 -3.13
C GLU A 153 -25.94 9.82 -2.29
N ARG A 154 -25.40 8.65 -1.93
CA ARG A 154 -26.10 7.65 -1.12
C ARG A 154 -26.23 8.07 0.35
N ALA A 155 -27.26 7.55 1.02
CA ALA A 155 -27.59 7.93 2.40
C ALA A 155 -26.54 7.53 3.47
N LYS A 156 -25.73 6.49 3.22
CA LYS A 156 -24.66 6.03 4.13
C LYS A 156 -23.31 6.14 3.41
N PRO A 157 -22.21 6.57 4.05
CA PRO A 157 -20.91 6.62 3.39
C PRO A 157 -20.39 5.22 3.03
N TYR A 158 -19.59 5.10 1.96
CA TYR A 158 -18.78 3.91 1.68
C TYR A 158 -17.72 3.75 2.76
N GLN A 159 -17.66 2.58 3.37
CA GLN A 159 -16.72 2.28 4.43
C GLN A 159 -15.57 1.44 3.89
N VAL A 160 -14.37 1.95 4.11
CA VAL A 160 -13.11 1.27 3.84
C VAL A 160 -12.41 1.01 5.18
N MET A 161 -11.89 -0.20 5.35
CA MET A 161 -11.07 -0.57 6.51
C MET A 161 -9.71 -1.04 6.00
N TYR A 162 -8.66 -0.32 6.40
CA TYR A 162 -7.28 -0.64 6.11
C TYR A 162 -6.67 -1.38 7.29
N THR A 163 -5.94 -2.46 7.01
CA THR A 163 -5.10 -3.12 8.01
C THR A 163 -3.66 -2.69 7.76
N LEU A 164 -3.06 -2.02 8.73
CA LEU A 164 -1.65 -1.61 8.71
C LEU A 164 -0.85 -2.42 9.72
N ARG A 165 0.46 -2.52 9.49
CA ARG A 165 1.40 -3.09 10.45
C ARG A 165 2.71 -2.34 10.38
N GLN A 166 3.33 -2.14 11.53
CA GLN A 166 4.66 -1.55 11.61
C GLN A 166 5.73 -2.51 11.08
N GLY A 167 6.59 -2.01 10.20
CA GLY A 167 7.80 -2.67 9.74
C GLY A 167 8.92 -2.61 10.77
N SER A 168 10.00 -3.35 10.52
CA SER A 168 11.19 -3.33 11.39
C SER A 168 11.92 -1.99 11.39
N ASP A 169 11.69 -1.15 10.38
CA ASP A 169 12.19 0.21 10.28
C ASP A 169 11.29 1.23 11.02
N GLY A 170 10.24 0.76 11.69
CA GLY A 170 9.26 1.58 12.41
C GLY A 170 8.18 2.19 11.51
N SER A 171 8.25 2.02 10.18
CA SER A 171 7.26 2.58 9.26
C SER A 171 5.97 1.76 9.24
N TRP A 172 4.81 2.40 9.21
CA TRP A 172 3.53 1.72 9.04
C TRP A 172 3.25 1.48 7.56
N LYS A 173 2.92 0.22 7.21
CA LYS A 173 2.57 -0.16 5.84
C LYS A 173 1.22 -0.84 5.80
N LEU A 174 0.46 -0.54 4.75
CA LEU A 174 -0.81 -1.17 4.45
C LEU A 174 -0.59 -2.61 4.00
N ARG A 175 -1.33 -3.52 4.62
CA ARG A 175 -1.26 -4.98 4.41
C ARG A 175 -2.60 -5.61 4.05
N ASN A 176 -3.72 -4.91 4.22
CA ASN A 176 -5.01 -5.36 3.72
C ASN A 176 -5.99 -4.21 3.58
N VAL A 177 -7.02 -4.44 2.78
CA VAL A 177 -8.16 -3.54 2.64
C VAL A 177 -9.46 -4.34 2.57
N VAL A 178 -10.46 -3.84 3.28
CA VAL A 178 -11.83 -4.33 3.25
C VAL A 178 -12.72 -3.17 2.82
N ILE A 179 -13.53 -3.35 1.78
CA ILE A 179 -14.42 -2.32 1.24
C ILE A 179 -15.84 -2.86 1.34
N GLU A 180 -16.74 -2.18 2.05
CA GLU A 180 -18.14 -2.63 2.24
C GLU A 180 -18.24 -4.09 2.73
N GLY A 181 -17.27 -4.53 3.56
CA GLY A 181 -17.18 -5.91 4.05
C GLY A 181 -16.49 -6.91 3.11
N LEU A 182 -16.20 -6.53 1.87
CA LEU A 182 -15.45 -7.33 0.90
C LEU A 182 -13.95 -7.26 1.20
N ASN A 183 -13.37 -8.35 1.69
CA ASN A 183 -11.95 -8.44 2.00
C ASN A 183 -11.13 -8.76 0.74
N LEU A 184 -10.46 -7.75 0.18
CA LEU A 184 -9.75 -7.90 -1.10
C LEU A 184 -8.60 -8.90 -1.02
N GLY A 185 -7.84 -8.91 0.06
CA GLY A 185 -6.76 -9.89 0.25
C GLY A 185 -7.27 -11.33 0.18
N ARG A 186 -8.38 -11.63 0.86
CA ARG A 186 -9.01 -12.96 0.80
C ARG A 186 -9.58 -13.30 -0.57
N ILE A 187 -10.19 -12.33 -1.24
CA ILE A 187 -10.73 -12.51 -2.60
C ILE A 187 -9.62 -12.91 -3.56
N TYR A 188 -8.51 -12.15 -3.60
CA TYR A 188 -7.39 -12.45 -4.48
C TYR A 188 -6.68 -13.74 -4.09
N GLN A 189 -6.58 -14.05 -2.80
CA GLN A 189 -6.04 -15.33 -2.35
C GLN A 189 -6.84 -16.52 -2.89
N ASN A 190 -8.18 -16.45 -2.81
CA ASN A 190 -9.04 -17.49 -3.36
C ASN A 190 -8.89 -17.63 -4.89
N GLN A 191 -8.73 -16.51 -5.60
CA GLN A 191 -8.48 -16.51 -7.05
C GLN A 191 -7.13 -17.15 -7.39
N PHE A 192 -6.09 -16.86 -6.60
CA PHE A 192 -4.77 -17.47 -6.75
C PHE A 192 -4.85 -18.98 -6.55
N ASP A 193 -5.48 -19.44 -5.47
CA ASP A 193 -5.66 -20.86 -5.21
C ASP A 193 -6.46 -21.56 -6.32
N ALA A 194 -7.48 -20.91 -6.89
CA ALA A 194 -8.23 -21.43 -8.03
C ALA A 194 -7.35 -21.53 -9.29
N ALA A 195 -6.56 -20.50 -9.60
CA ALA A 195 -5.64 -20.50 -10.72
C ALA A 195 -4.58 -21.61 -10.57
N VAL A 196 -4.05 -21.83 -9.36
CA VAL A 196 -3.09 -22.91 -9.12
C VAL A 196 -3.71 -24.28 -9.40
N LYS A 197 -4.98 -24.50 -9.02
CA LYS A 197 -5.70 -25.74 -9.36
C LYS A 197 -5.88 -25.88 -10.88
N GLN A 198 -6.30 -24.81 -11.55
CA GLN A 198 -6.48 -24.78 -13.00
C GLN A 198 -5.19 -25.10 -13.76
N TYR A 199 -4.05 -24.58 -13.29
CA TYR A 199 -2.74 -24.82 -13.89
C TYR A 199 -1.99 -26.01 -13.27
N ASN A 200 -2.69 -26.94 -12.60
CA ASN A 200 -2.13 -28.19 -12.06
C ASN A 200 -0.90 -27.99 -11.15
N GLY A 201 -0.88 -26.92 -10.35
CA GLY A 201 0.24 -26.60 -9.45
C GLY A 201 1.36 -25.76 -10.09
N ASP A 202 1.28 -25.44 -11.38
CA ASP A 202 2.29 -24.66 -12.09
C ASP A 202 2.18 -23.15 -11.74
N ILE A 203 2.98 -22.73 -10.76
CA ILE A 203 2.99 -21.34 -10.28
C ILE A 203 3.49 -20.36 -11.35
N ASP A 204 4.37 -20.79 -12.26
CA ASP A 204 4.86 -19.88 -13.31
C ASP A 204 3.75 -19.58 -14.31
N LYS A 205 2.92 -20.56 -14.67
CA LYS A 205 1.72 -20.34 -15.48
C LYS A 205 0.69 -19.47 -14.77
N VAL A 206 0.48 -19.66 -13.47
CA VAL A 206 -0.41 -18.78 -12.68
C VAL A 206 0.04 -17.33 -12.79
N ILE A 207 1.32 -17.05 -12.57
CA ILE A 207 1.88 -15.69 -12.61
C ILE A 207 1.80 -15.10 -14.02
N ALA A 208 2.12 -15.90 -15.05
CA ALA A 208 2.11 -15.46 -16.44
C ALA A 208 0.70 -15.14 -16.97
N ASN A 209 -0.33 -15.76 -16.40
CA ASN A 209 -1.73 -15.57 -16.78
C ASN A 209 -2.53 -14.82 -15.71
N TRP A 210 -1.85 -14.19 -14.75
CA TRP A 210 -2.52 -13.47 -13.67
C TRP A 210 -3.10 -12.16 -14.18
N THR A 211 -4.38 -11.95 -13.89
CA THR A 211 -5.07 -10.70 -14.20
C THR A 211 -5.83 -10.22 -12.97
N VAL A 212 -5.78 -8.91 -12.72
CA VAL A 212 -6.62 -8.26 -11.72
C VAL A 212 -7.89 -7.78 -12.42
N ALA A 213 -8.98 -8.51 -12.26
CA ALA A 213 -10.29 -8.11 -12.76
C ALA A 213 -11.14 -7.52 -11.62
N PRO A 214 -11.87 -6.41 -11.86
CA PRO A 214 -12.95 -6.02 -10.96
C PRO A 214 -13.92 -7.20 -10.82
N GLN A 215 -14.24 -7.59 -9.59
CA GLN A 215 -15.34 -8.54 -9.43
C GLN A 215 -16.64 -7.82 -9.78
N ALA A 216 -17.53 -8.49 -10.52
CA ALA A 216 -18.88 -7.99 -10.80
C ALA A 216 -19.63 -7.56 -9.51
N VAL A 217 -19.32 -8.19 -8.37
CA VAL A 217 -19.85 -7.83 -7.04
C VAL A 217 -19.39 -6.43 -6.59
N MET A 218 -18.16 -6.04 -6.90
CA MET A 218 -17.65 -4.69 -6.62
C MET A 218 -18.30 -3.65 -7.53
N GLU A 219 -18.60 -4.00 -8.78
CA GLU A 219 -19.29 -3.11 -9.73
C GLU A 219 -20.78 -2.94 -9.38
N GLU A 220 -21.46 -4.00 -8.96
CA GLU A 220 -22.87 -3.97 -8.54
C GLU A 220 -23.07 -3.16 -7.24
N GLN A 221 -22.09 -3.14 -6.35
CA GLN A 221 -22.13 -2.31 -5.15
C GLN A 221 -21.71 -0.86 -5.40
N ALA A 222 -20.87 -0.58 -6.39
CA ALA A 222 -20.49 0.78 -6.76
C ALA A 222 -21.59 1.53 -7.53
N THR A 223 -22.55 0.80 -8.11
CA THR A 223 -23.67 1.34 -8.88
C THR A 223 -24.99 1.43 -8.11
N LYS A 224 -25.01 1.02 -6.82
CA LYS A 224 -26.15 1.12 -5.91
C LYS A 224 -25.94 2.21 -4.86
#